data_AF-A0A151QJT8-F1
#
_entry.id   AF-A0A151QJT8-F1
#
_cell.length_a   1.000
_cell.length_b   1.000
_cell.length_c   1.000
_cell.angle_alpha   90.00
_cell.angle_beta   90.00
_cell.angle_gamma   90.00
#
_symmetry.space_group_name_H-M   'P 1'
#
loop_
_entity.id
_entity.type
_entity.pdbx_description
1 polymer ?
#
loop_
_entity_poly.entity_id
_entity_poly.type
_entity_poly.pdbx_seq_one_letter_code
_entity_poly.pdbx_strand_id
1 'polypeptide(L)'
;MLHENPGKAILIHGGNELQRKMQAGDGVDRPVHRPFQRVEMDAHKIDGRFTVAIPLLEGGYQNVLIHRIWVIVIIEVVTRLVLGYHMSLRKEISKEDVLRVIKKSLSPWAKKKLHHTDKDFYIDGAGFPSVLGKQFVGICWDETSIDGALAEKAKVVAEVLKNSVGSILLTPKNSYAIRRQFGFCGSTFKNTLVYIIQIMRQISMIIKRVT
;
A
#
# COMPACT_ATOMS: atom_id res chain seq x y z
N MET A 1 6.95 -23.55 -28.74
CA MET A 1 7.56 -22.26 -29.13
C MET A 1 7.33 -21.09 -28.15
N LEU A 2 6.10 -20.78 -27.67
CA LEU A 2 5.87 -19.76 -26.60
C LEU A 2 5.75 -20.37 -25.18
N HIS A 3 5.41 -21.64 -25.08
CA HIS A 3 5.28 -22.38 -23.81
C HIS A 3 6.64 -22.79 -23.19
N GLU A 4 7.71 -22.76 -23.99
CA GLU A 4 9.04 -23.27 -23.57
C GLU A 4 9.92 -22.19 -22.94
N ASN A 5 9.52 -20.92 -23.02
CA ASN A 5 10.31 -19.83 -22.43
C ASN A 5 9.43 -18.63 -22.03
N PRO A 6 8.77 -18.67 -20.85
CA PRO A 6 7.87 -17.60 -20.41
C PRO A 6 8.56 -16.23 -20.32
N GLY A 7 9.90 -16.19 -20.16
CA GLY A 7 10.66 -14.94 -20.19
C GLY A 7 10.66 -14.24 -21.56
N LYS A 8 10.61 -14.99 -22.67
CA LYS A 8 10.50 -14.41 -24.02
C LYS A 8 9.09 -13.90 -24.31
N ALA A 9 8.05 -14.58 -23.82
CA ALA A 9 6.66 -14.16 -24.00
C ALA A 9 6.39 -12.80 -23.33
N ILE A 10 6.97 -12.58 -22.15
CA ILE A 10 6.81 -11.37 -21.34
C ILE A 10 7.56 -10.17 -21.94
N LEU A 11 8.73 -10.39 -22.55
CA LEU A 11 9.45 -9.32 -23.26
C LEU A 11 8.63 -8.78 -24.45
N ILE A 12 7.92 -9.67 -25.14
CA ILE A 12 7.14 -9.34 -26.32
C ILE A 12 5.81 -8.64 -25.95
N HIS A 13 5.16 -9.04 -24.84
CA HIS A 13 3.83 -8.54 -24.49
C HIS A 13 3.79 -7.54 -23.32
N GLY A 14 4.80 -7.54 -22.45
CA GLY A 14 4.74 -6.88 -21.15
C GLY A 14 5.58 -5.61 -20.97
N GLY A 15 6.47 -5.33 -21.93
CA GLY A 15 7.36 -4.18 -21.88
C GLY A 15 8.39 -4.19 -20.73
N ASN A 16 9.20 -3.14 -20.67
CA ASN A 16 10.30 -3.00 -19.70
C ASN A 16 9.83 -2.97 -18.24
N GLU A 17 8.57 -2.62 -17.97
CA GLU A 17 8.02 -2.56 -16.62
C GLU A 17 7.80 -3.96 -16.02
N LEU A 18 7.26 -4.91 -16.81
CA LEU A 18 7.07 -6.30 -16.36
C LEU A 18 8.40 -7.04 -16.21
N GLN A 19 9.41 -6.70 -17.02
CA GLN A 19 10.77 -7.23 -16.87
C GLN A 19 11.41 -6.79 -15.55
N ARG A 20 11.26 -5.51 -15.16
CA ARG A 20 11.76 -5.00 -13.87
C ARG A 20 11.02 -5.62 -12.68
N LYS A 21 9.71 -5.84 -12.82
CA LYS A 21 8.88 -6.54 -11.81
C LYS A 21 9.30 -8.01 -11.63
N MET A 22 9.77 -8.68 -12.67
CA MET A 22 10.34 -10.04 -12.55
C MET A 22 11.76 -10.07 -11.98
N GLN A 23 12.60 -9.06 -12.26
CA GLN A 23 13.97 -8.99 -11.73
C GLN A 23 14.01 -8.64 -10.25
N ALA A 24 13.03 -7.88 -9.77
CA ALA A 24 12.81 -7.70 -8.36
C ALA A 24 12.28 -9.01 -7.76
N GLY A 25 13.16 -9.77 -7.09
CA GLY A 25 12.68 -10.85 -6.22
C GLY A 25 11.70 -10.26 -5.20
N ASP A 26 10.53 -10.86 -5.06
CA ASP A 26 9.44 -10.45 -4.17
C ASP A 26 9.73 -10.72 -2.69
N GLY A 27 10.90 -11.29 -2.37
CA GLY A 27 11.27 -11.67 -1.00
C GLY A 27 10.46 -12.84 -0.45
N VAL A 28 9.71 -13.55 -1.30
CA VAL A 28 8.79 -14.64 -0.92
C VAL A 28 9.51 -15.85 -0.32
N ASP A 29 10.79 -16.03 -0.62
CA ASP A 29 11.54 -17.21 -0.16
C ASP A 29 12.08 -17.08 1.28
N ARG A 30 11.69 -16.03 2.01
CA ARG A 30 12.00 -15.89 3.43
C ARG A 30 10.79 -16.30 4.24
N PRO A 31 10.78 -17.48 4.88
CA PRO A 31 9.63 -17.94 5.59
C PRO A 31 9.33 -17.02 6.77
N VAL A 32 8.08 -16.55 6.83
CA VAL A 32 7.55 -15.70 7.90
C VAL A 32 6.77 -16.62 8.83
N HIS A 33 7.19 -16.72 10.07
CA HIS A 33 6.68 -17.74 11.01
C HIS A 33 5.84 -17.16 12.14
N ARG A 34 5.95 -15.85 12.39
CA ARG A 34 5.20 -15.18 13.47
C ARG A 34 4.55 -13.88 13.00
N PRO A 35 3.36 -13.52 13.56
CA PRO A 35 2.77 -12.21 13.34
C PRO A 35 3.75 -11.08 13.62
N PHE A 36 3.67 -10.01 12.83
CA PHE A 36 4.51 -8.82 12.92
C PHE A 36 6.01 -9.05 12.68
N GLN A 37 6.40 -10.22 12.18
CA GLN A 37 7.77 -10.41 11.69
C GLN A 37 8.01 -9.59 10.42
N ARG A 38 7.07 -9.64 9.47
CA ARG A 38 7.16 -8.91 8.21
C ARG A 38 5.85 -8.23 7.88
N VAL A 39 5.97 -7.00 7.41
CA VAL A 39 4.89 -6.27 6.75
C VAL A 39 5.26 -6.00 5.30
N GLU A 40 4.26 -5.92 4.45
CA GLU A 40 4.34 -5.44 3.08
C GLU A 40 3.83 -4.02 3.05
N MET A 41 4.66 -3.10 2.56
CA MET A 41 4.24 -1.75 2.26
C MET A 41 4.19 -1.55 0.75
N ASP A 42 2.97 -1.37 0.25
CA ASP A 42 2.70 -1.30 -1.19
C ASP A 42 1.95 -0.02 -1.55
N ALA A 43 2.19 0.43 -2.77
CA ALA A 43 1.73 1.68 -3.33
C ALA A 43 0.97 1.42 -4.62
N HIS A 44 -0.33 1.68 -4.60
CA HIS A 44 -1.19 1.41 -5.74
C HIS A 44 -1.78 2.67 -6.33
N LYS A 45 -1.69 2.76 -7.66
CA LYS A 45 -2.22 3.86 -8.45
C LYS A 45 -3.63 3.52 -8.90
N ILE A 46 -4.59 4.37 -8.55
CA ILE A 46 -5.97 4.28 -9.00
C ILE A 46 -6.18 5.36 -10.06
N ASP A 47 -6.33 4.92 -11.30
CA ASP A 47 -6.72 5.79 -12.42
C ASP A 47 -8.26 5.96 -12.43
N GLY A 48 -8.73 7.20 -12.48
CA GLY A 48 -10.16 7.52 -12.51
C GLY A 48 -10.42 9.01 -12.67
N ARG A 49 -11.62 9.37 -13.12
CA ARG A 49 -12.07 10.77 -13.13
C ARG A 49 -12.77 11.05 -11.81
N PHE A 50 -12.08 11.78 -10.95
CA PHE A 50 -12.56 12.20 -9.65
C PHE A 50 -12.70 13.72 -9.63
N THR A 51 -13.58 14.21 -8.77
CA THR A 51 -13.74 15.65 -8.56
C THR A 51 -13.70 15.92 -7.07
N VAL A 52 -12.91 16.89 -6.67
CA VAL A 52 -12.85 17.35 -5.28
C VAL A 52 -13.45 18.74 -5.22
N ALA A 53 -14.46 18.91 -4.35
CA ALA A 53 -15.08 20.19 -4.07
C ALA A 53 -14.21 20.95 -3.05
N ILE A 54 -13.59 22.05 -3.48
CA ILE A 54 -12.79 22.93 -2.64
C ILE A 54 -13.67 24.11 -2.22
N PRO A 55 -13.86 24.37 -0.92
CA PRO A 55 -14.64 25.51 -0.46
C PRO A 55 -13.94 26.82 -0.85
N LEU A 56 -14.69 27.77 -1.41
CA LEU A 56 -14.20 29.11 -1.74
C LEU A 56 -14.44 30.06 -0.57
N LEU A 57 -13.55 31.05 -0.42
CA LEU A 57 -13.66 32.07 0.64
C LEU A 57 -14.96 32.89 0.54
N GLU A 58 -15.45 33.11 -0.69
CA GLU A 58 -16.67 33.89 -0.96
C GLU A 58 -17.96 33.04 -0.85
N GLY A 59 -17.84 31.79 -0.43
CA GLY A 59 -18.94 30.83 -0.39
C GLY A 59 -19.02 29.98 -1.66
N GLY A 60 -19.68 28.82 -1.53
CA GLY A 60 -19.75 27.82 -2.60
C GLY A 60 -18.50 26.94 -2.71
N TYR A 61 -18.42 26.20 -3.81
CA TYR A 61 -17.36 25.21 -4.04
C TYR A 61 -16.81 25.30 -5.45
N GLN A 62 -15.49 25.18 -5.58
CA GLN A 62 -14.83 24.93 -6.85
C GLN A 62 -14.56 23.44 -7.01
N ASN A 63 -15.05 22.87 -8.10
CA ASN A 63 -14.80 21.48 -8.46
C ASN A 63 -13.47 21.35 -9.20
N VAL A 64 -12.48 20.72 -8.57
CA VAL A 64 -11.18 20.43 -9.18
C VAL A 64 -11.14 18.98 -9.63
N LEU A 65 -10.84 18.77 -10.91
CA LEU A 65 -10.70 17.44 -11.49
C LEU A 65 -9.38 16.79 -11.05
N ILE A 66 -9.46 15.53 -10.60
CA ILE A 66 -8.32 14.71 -10.23
C ILE A 66 -8.36 13.43 -11.07
N HIS A 67 -7.26 13.16 -11.76
CA HIS A 67 -7.15 12.02 -12.68
C HIS A 67 -6.63 10.74 -12.02
N ARG A 68 -5.96 10.86 -10.87
CA ARG A 68 -5.22 9.77 -10.23
C ARG A 68 -5.23 9.92 -8.72
N ILE A 69 -5.38 8.80 -8.03
CA ILE A 69 -5.26 8.72 -6.58
C ILE A 69 -4.27 7.61 -6.28
N TRP A 70 -3.31 7.87 -5.40
CA TRP A 70 -2.41 6.85 -4.88
C TRP A 70 -2.91 6.38 -3.52
N VAL A 71 -2.92 5.06 -3.30
CA VAL A 71 -3.16 4.44 -2.00
C VAL A 71 -1.90 3.70 -1.59
N ILE A 72 -1.35 4.09 -0.45
CA ILE A 72 -0.23 3.42 0.19
C ILE A 72 -0.77 2.64 1.37
N VAL A 73 -0.42 1.38 1.51
CA VAL A 73 -0.92 0.49 2.57
C VAL A 73 0.24 -0.28 3.20
N ILE A 74 0.16 -0.49 4.52
CA ILE A 74 1.03 -1.41 5.26
C ILE A 74 0.18 -2.58 5.74
N ILE A 75 0.56 -3.79 5.34
CA ILE A 75 -0.19 -5.03 5.61
C ILE A 75 0.74 -6.04 6.28
N GLU A 76 0.30 -6.63 7.38
CA GLU A 76 1.03 -7.71 8.05
C GLU A 76 0.90 -9.02 7.26
N VAL A 77 2.00 -9.74 7.04
CA VAL A 77 2.04 -10.88 6.09
C VAL A 77 1.25 -12.08 6.56
N VAL A 78 1.28 -12.42 7.86
CA VAL A 78 0.70 -13.66 8.40
C VAL A 78 -0.81 -13.56 8.58
N THR A 79 -1.25 -12.53 9.29
CA THR A 79 -2.64 -12.24 9.68
C THR A 79 -3.39 -11.44 8.63
N ARG A 80 -2.67 -10.81 7.71
CA ARG A 80 -3.22 -9.90 6.69
C ARG A 80 -3.92 -8.67 7.26
N LEU A 81 -3.60 -8.29 8.50
CA LEU A 81 -4.10 -7.07 9.11
C LEU A 81 -3.54 -5.85 8.39
N VAL A 82 -4.43 -4.91 8.05
CA VAL A 82 -4.04 -3.59 7.58
C VAL A 82 -3.62 -2.77 8.79
N LEU A 83 -2.33 -2.46 8.89
CA LEU A 83 -1.79 -1.67 9.99
C LEU A 83 -2.03 -0.18 9.77
N GLY A 84 -1.89 0.29 8.52
CA GLY A 84 -2.13 1.68 8.16
C GLY A 84 -2.28 1.89 6.66
N TYR A 85 -2.98 2.97 6.28
CA TYR A 85 -3.05 3.41 4.89
C TYR A 85 -3.06 4.94 4.74
N HIS A 86 -2.53 5.43 3.63
CA HIS A 86 -2.57 6.84 3.24
C HIS A 86 -3.06 7.00 1.79
N MET A 87 -3.89 8.01 1.55
CA MET A 87 -4.33 8.40 0.22
C MET A 87 -3.63 9.70 -0.18
N SER A 88 -2.94 9.68 -1.31
CA SER A 88 -2.28 10.84 -1.88
C SER A 88 -2.95 11.24 -3.18
N LEU A 89 -3.26 12.52 -3.31
CA LEU A 89 -3.81 13.14 -4.53
C LEU A 89 -2.70 13.71 -5.43
N ARG A 90 -1.43 13.48 -5.07
CA ARG A 90 -0.27 13.93 -5.84
C ARG A 90 -0.17 13.15 -7.15
N LYS A 91 0.55 13.72 -8.12
CA LYS A 91 0.87 13.03 -9.39
C LYS A 91 1.65 11.74 -9.17
N GLU A 92 2.61 11.79 -8.25
CA GLU A 92 3.48 10.67 -7.85
C GLU A 92 3.62 10.64 -6.34
N ILE A 93 3.93 9.46 -5.80
CA ILE A 93 4.15 9.27 -4.36
C ILE A 93 5.40 10.04 -3.90
N SER A 94 5.28 10.74 -2.79
CA SER A 94 6.39 11.42 -2.13
C SER A 94 6.83 10.71 -0.85
N LYS A 95 8.02 11.07 -0.34
CA LYS A 95 8.53 10.57 0.94
C LYS A 95 7.59 10.89 2.11
N GLU A 96 6.94 12.05 2.08
CA GLU A 96 5.98 12.48 3.10
C GLU A 96 4.76 11.56 3.14
N ASP A 97 4.31 11.05 2.00
CA ASP A 97 3.18 10.12 1.93
C ASP A 97 3.54 8.79 2.61
N VAL A 98 4.78 8.32 2.45
CA VAL A 98 5.32 7.13 3.12
C VAL A 98 5.42 7.36 4.64
N LEU A 99 5.97 8.50 5.07
CA LEU A 99 6.04 8.85 6.49
C LEU A 99 4.65 8.96 7.13
N ARG A 100 3.65 9.45 6.38
CA ARG A 100 2.27 9.53 6.84
C ARG A 100 1.64 8.15 7.03
N VAL A 101 1.91 7.17 6.16
CA VAL A 101 1.38 5.82 6.36
C VAL A 101 2.02 5.14 7.58
N ILE A 102 3.32 5.32 7.80
CA ILE A 102 4.03 4.80 9.00
C ILE A 102 3.48 5.45 10.27
N LYS A 103 3.32 6.78 10.27
CA LYS A 103 2.72 7.48 11.43
C LYS A 103 1.33 6.93 11.73
N LYS A 104 0.51 6.71 10.69
CA LYS A 104 -0.84 6.19 10.86
C LYS A 104 -0.87 4.76 11.37
N SER A 105 0.06 3.89 10.99
CA SER A 105 0.12 2.53 11.50
C SER A 105 0.47 2.45 12.97
N LEU A 106 1.17 3.47 13.49
CA LEU A 106 1.51 3.57 14.90
C LEU A 106 0.48 4.35 15.73
N SER A 107 -0.46 5.03 15.07
CA SER A 107 -1.45 5.88 15.74
C SER A 107 -2.77 5.13 15.99
N PRO A 108 -3.55 5.52 17.01
CA PRO A 108 -4.91 5.03 17.17
C PRO A 108 -5.74 5.30 15.91
N TRP A 109 -6.50 4.30 15.46
CA TRP A 109 -7.46 4.49 14.39
C TRP A 109 -8.72 5.14 14.92
N ALA A 110 -9.26 6.07 14.13
CA ALA A 110 -10.55 6.68 14.38
C ALA A 110 -11.34 6.72 13.08
N LYS A 111 -12.64 6.42 13.17
CA LYS A 111 -13.58 6.65 12.08
C LYS A 111 -13.51 8.12 11.67
N LYS A 112 -13.32 8.37 10.38
CA LYS A 112 -13.42 9.72 9.84
C LYS A 112 -14.89 10.05 9.59
N LYS A 113 -15.36 11.15 10.19
CA LYS A 113 -16.65 11.73 9.83
C LYS A 113 -16.48 12.51 8.52
N LEU A 114 -17.42 12.35 7.60
CA LEU A 114 -17.53 13.20 6.43
C LEU A 114 -18.41 14.39 6.76
N HIS A 115 -18.04 15.56 6.28
CA HIS A 115 -18.76 16.79 6.58
C HIS A 115 -20.12 16.89 5.87
N HIS A 116 -20.41 16.03 4.89
CA HIS A 116 -21.55 16.19 3.97
C HIS A 116 -22.56 15.03 4.02
N THR A 117 -22.49 14.16 5.03
CA THR A 117 -23.38 13.00 5.12
C THR A 117 -23.31 12.35 6.50
N ASP A 118 -24.49 12.07 7.06
CA ASP A 118 -24.65 11.40 8.35
C ASP A 118 -24.60 9.86 8.24
N LYS A 119 -24.37 9.34 7.03
CA LYS A 119 -24.32 7.89 6.81
C LYS A 119 -22.96 7.36 7.25
N ASP A 120 -22.96 6.26 8.01
CA ASP A 120 -21.71 5.56 8.32
C ASP A 120 -21.24 4.80 7.07
N PHE A 121 -20.00 5.09 6.65
CA PHE A 121 -19.38 4.52 5.44
C PHE A 121 -18.50 3.30 5.73
N TYR A 122 -18.25 3.06 7.01
CA TYR A 122 -17.45 1.95 7.46
C TYR A 122 -18.35 0.74 7.65
N ILE A 123 -17.98 -0.39 7.04
CA ILE A 123 -18.60 -1.68 7.35
C ILE A 123 -18.37 -2.03 8.82
N ASP A 124 -19.27 -2.84 9.38
CA ASP A 124 -19.09 -3.36 10.74
C ASP A 124 -17.77 -4.13 10.85
N GLY A 125 -17.03 -3.86 11.94
CA GLY A 125 -15.69 -4.41 12.15
C GLY A 125 -14.57 -3.75 11.34
N ALA A 126 -14.83 -2.68 10.57
CA ALA A 126 -13.77 -1.92 9.94
C ALA A 126 -12.89 -1.19 10.97
N GLY A 127 -11.57 -1.27 10.79
CA GLY A 127 -10.62 -0.60 11.66
C GLY A 127 -9.20 -1.10 11.47
N PHE A 128 -8.26 -0.45 12.15
CA PHE A 128 -6.92 -1.01 12.37
C PHE A 128 -6.93 -1.85 13.66
N PRO A 129 -5.87 -2.63 13.95
CA PRO A 129 -5.79 -3.42 15.18
C PRO A 129 -6.07 -2.62 16.46
N SER A 130 -5.78 -1.31 16.47
CA SER A 130 -6.08 -0.40 17.58
C SER A 130 -7.56 -0.31 17.98
N VAL A 131 -8.50 -0.74 17.13
CA VAL A 131 -9.93 -0.84 17.49
C VAL A 131 -10.19 -1.95 18.51
N LEU A 132 -9.36 -3.00 18.52
CA LEU A 132 -9.48 -4.13 19.45
C LEU A 132 -9.01 -3.78 20.87
N GLY A 133 -8.25 -2.69 21.03
CA GLY A 133 -7.78 -2.22 22.33
C GLY A 133 -6.52 -1.37 22.26
N LYS A 134 -6.25 -0.61 23.33
CA LYS A 134 -5.10 0.30 23.43
C LYS A 134 -3.75 -0.41 23.33
N GLN A 135 -3.68 -1.69 23.72
CA GLN A 135 -2.49 -2.53 23.61
C GLN A 135 -2.04 -2.77 22.16
N PHE A 136 -2.94 -2.55 21.20
CA PHE A 136 -2.65 -2.70 19.77
C PHE A 136 -2.31 -1.37 19.08
N VAL A 137 -2.20 -0.27 19.84
CA VAL A 137 -1.67 1.01 19.35
C VAL A 137 -0.15 0.96 19.38
N GLY A 138 0.49 1.41 18.30
CA GLY A 138 1.96 1.46 18.24
C GLY A 138 2.63 0.09 18.10
N ILE A 139 1.93 -0.92 17.59
CA ILE A 139 2.55 -2.22 17.31
C ILE A 139 3.69 -2.03 16.32
N CYS A 140 4.85 -2.53 16.70
CA CYS A 140 6.04 -2.57 15.88
C CYS A 140 6.20 -3.93 15.19
N TRP A 141 7.04 -3.95 14.15
CA TRP A 141 7.35 -5.13 13.36
C TRP A 141 8.82 -5.14 12.97
N ASP A 142 9.37 -6.32 12.67
CA ASP A 142 10.81 -6.45 12.46
C ASP A 142 11.24 -6.06 11.04
N GLU A 143 10.41 -6.36 10.02
CA GLU A 143 10.80 -6.20 8.62
C GLU A 143 9.73 -5.49 7.78
N THR A 144 10.14 -4.50 6.99
CA THR A 144 9.28 -3.80 6.02
C THR A 144 9.71 -4.15 4.61
N SER A 145 8.91 -4.94 3.90
CA SER A 145 9.13 -5.25 2.48
C SER A 145 8.45 -4.22 1.58
N ILE A 146 9.19 -3.69 0.61
CA ILE A 146 8.68 -2.73 -0.38
C ILE A 146 9.05 -3.12 -1.80
N ASP A 147 8.24 -2.67 -2.75
CA ASP A 147 8.54 -2.83 -4.17
C ASP A 147 9.65 -1.88 -4.65
N GLY A 148 10.15 -2.12 -5.86
CA GLY A 148 11.25 -1.33 -6.42
C GLY A 148 10.89 0.13 -6.70
N ALA A 149 9.62 0.44 -6.99
CA ALA A 149 9.16 1.79 -7.27
C ALA A 149 9.11 2.63 -5.97
N LEU A 150 8.59 2.05 -4.89
CA LEU A 150 8.55 2.67 -3.58
C LEU A 150 9.94 2.77 -2.95
N ALA A 151 10.85 1.84 -3.26
CA ALA A 151 12.23 1.83 -2.76
C ALA A 151 13.03 3.08 -3.12
N GLU A 152 12.78 3.69 -4.27
CA GLU A 152 13.42 4.96 -4.62
C GLU A 152 13.01 6.08 -3.65
N LYS A 153 11.73 6.11 -3.26
CA LYS A 153 11.16 7.14 -2.39
C LYS A 153 11.40 6.87 -0.90
N ALA A 154 11.62 5.61 -0.53
CA ALA A 154 11.78 5.16 0.85
C ALA A 154 13.22 5.19 1.39
N LYS A 155 14.23 5.63 0.61
CA LYS A 155 15.64 5.67 1.08
C LYS A 155 15.82 6.47 2.37
N VAL A 156 15.20 7.64 2.45
CA VAL A 156 15.21 8.51 3.65
C VAL A 156 14.33 7.95 4.77
N VAL A 157 13.40 7.05 4.43
CA VAL A 157 12.43 6.47 5.35
C VAL A 157 13.00 5.27 6.11
N ALA A 158 14.06 4.62 5.59
CA ALA A 158 14.71 3.49 6.24
C ALA A 158 15.17 3.82 7.67
N GLU A 159 15.74 5.00 7.89
CA GLU A 159 16.18 5.45 9.21
C GLU A 159 14.98 5.70 10.14
N VAL A 160 13.90 6.29 9.61
CA VAL A 160 12.66 6.51 10.39
C VAL A 160 12.02 5.18 10.81
N LEU A 161 11.97 4.19 9.91
CA LEU A 161 11.48 2.85 10.22
C LEU A 161 12.33 2.19 11.31
N LYS A 162 13.66 2.28 11.19
CA LYS A 162 14.57 1.74 12.19
C LYS A 162 14.39 2.41 13.55
N ASN A 163 14.32 3.74 13.59
CA ASN A 163 14.29 4.50 14.85
C ASN A 163 12.90 4.53 15.51
N SER A 164 11.84 4.54 14.72
CA SER A 164 10.46 4.68 15.23
C SER A 164 9.76 3.33 15.41
N VAL A 165 10.08 2.35 14.57
CA VAL A 165 9.44 1.03 14.56
C VAL A 165 10.41 -0.08 15.00
N GLY A 166 11.72 0.11 14.85
CA GLY A 166 12.68 -0.99 14.97
C GLY A 166 12.76 -1.86 13.72
N SER A 167 12.15 -1.44 12.62
CA SER A 167 12.03 -2.27 11.41
C SER A 167 13.18 -2.06 10.43
N ILE A 168 13.70 -3.14 9.85
CA ILE A 168 14.65 -3.09 8.74
C ILE A 168 13.90 -2.97 7.40
N LEU A 169 14.43 -2.12 6.50
CA LEU A 169 13.87 -1.95 5.16
C LEU A 169 14.40 -3.00 4.19
N LEU A 170 13.49 -3.80 3.65
CA LEU A 170 13.75 -4.79 2.61
C LEU A 170 13.28 -4.25 1.27
N THR A 171 14.23 -4.06 0.37
CA THR A 171 14.06 -3.65 -1.01
C THR A 171 14.47 -4.81 -1.92
N PRO A 172 14.10 -4.77 -3.21
CA PRO A 172 14.53 -5.81 -4.15
C PRO A 172 16.06 -5.98 -4.28
N LYS A 173 16.85 -4.99 -3.84
CA LYS A 173 18.32 -5.01 -3.92
C LYS A 173 19.01 -5.69 -2.73
N ASN A 174 18.42 -5.58 -1.54
CA ASN A 174 18.99 -6.13 -0.29
C ASN A 174 18.14 -7.30 0.26
N SER A 175 17.03 -7.62 -0.39
CA SER A 175 16.44 -8.94 -0.27
C SER A 175 17.36 -9.96 -0.91
N TYR A 176 17.96 -10.84 -0.13
CA TYR A 176 18.64 -12.04 -0.63
C TYR A 176 17.64 -12.89 -1.42
N ALA A 177 17.51 -12.61 -2.71
CA ALA A 177 16.86 -13.47 -3.69
C ALA A 177 17.96 -14.33 -4.33
N ILE A 178 18.48 -15.29 -3.56
CA ILE A 178 19.26 -16.38 -4.17
C ILE A 178 18.26 -17.24 -4.92
N ARG A 179 18.42 -17.34 -6.24
CA ARG A 179 17.69 -18.30 -7.07
C ARG A 179 17.91 -19.70 -6.51
N ARG A 180 16.89 -20.31 -5.92
CA ARG A 180 16.70 -21.75 -6.04
C ARG A 180 15.53 -21.98 -6.97
N GLN A 181 15.86 -22.51 -8.16
CA GLN A 181 14.88 -23.08 -9.07
C GLN A 181 14.14 -24.18 -8.32
N PHE A 182 12.97 -23.91 -7.76
CA PHE A 182 11.88 -24.87 -7.63
C PHE A 182 10.61 -24.06 -7.40
N GLY A 183 9.60 -24.31 -8.22
CA GLY A 183 8.53 -23.38 -8.51
C GLY A 183 7.72 -22.90 -7.31
N PHE A 184 7.63 -21.58 -7.16
CA PHE A 184 6.43 -20.92 -6.65
C PHE A 184 6.34 -19.54 -7.31
N CYS A 185 5.59 -19.48 -8.42
CA CYS A 185 5.47 -18.30 -9.25
C CYS A 185 4.27 -17.45 -8.79
N GLY A 186 4.54 -16.29 -8.19
CA GLY A 186 3.68 -15.10 -8.32
C GLY A 186 2.36 -15.03 -7.52
N SER A 187 2.36 -15.38 -6.23
CA SER A 187 1.12 -15.40 -5.43
C SER A 187 0.88 -14.25 -4.43
N THR A 188 1.84 -13.40 -4.08
CA THR A 188 1.61 -12.43 -2.97
C THR A 188 1.21 -11.01 -3.44
N PHE A 189 1.78 -10.49 -4.53
CA PHE A 189 1.39 -9.17 -5.08
C PHE A 189 0.01 -9.15 -5.75
N LYS A 190 -0.57 -10.31 -6.09
CA LYS A 190 -1.94 -10.40 -6.61
C LYS A 190 -3.01 -10.11 -5.54
N ASN A 191 -2.65 -10.13 -4.25
CA ASN A 191 -3.60 -9.90 -3.16
C ASN A 191 -3.71 -8.43 -2.74
N THR A 192 -2.78 -7.53 -3.08
CA THR A 192 -2.94 -6.09 -2.81
C THR A 192 -4.24 -5.56 -3.41
N LEU A 193 -4.61 -6.03 -4.61
CA LEU A 193 -5.87 -5.69 -5.28
C LEU A 193 -7.11 -6.00 -4.42
N VAL A 194 -7.12 -7.11 -3.65
CA VAL A 194 -8.23 -7.44 -2.74
C VAL A 194 -8.30 -6.44 -1.58
N TYR A 195 -7.17 -6.07 -0.99
CA TYR A 195 -7.13 -5.07 0.10
C TYR A 195 -7.43 -3.67 -0.41
N ILE A 196 -6.97 -3.31 -1.59
CA ILE A 196 -7.31 -2.05 -2.25
C ILE A 196 -8.79 -2.05 -2.59
N ILE A 197 -9.40 -3.14 -3.05
CA ILE A 197 -10.85 -3.23 -3.24
C ILE A 197 -11.58 -3.08 -1.89
N GLN A 198 -11.10 -3.67 -0.80
CA GLN A 198 -11.66 -3.51 0.55
C GLN A 198 -11.56 -2.05 1.03
N ILE A 199 -10.38 -1.43 0.91
CA ILE A 199 -10.08 -0.04 1.25
C ILE A 199 -10.87 0.90 0.33
N MET A 200 -10.97 0.58 -0.95
CA MET A 200 -11.75 1.32 -1.94
C MET A 200 -13.25 1.11 -1.75
N ARG A 201 -13.74 -0.01 -1.22
CA ARG A 201 -15.15 -0.12 -0.78
C ARG A 201 -15.42 0.82 0.39
N GLN A 202 -14.47 0.98 1.32
CA GLN A 202 -14.55 1.97 2.38
C GLN A 202 -14.43 3.43 1.88
N ILE A 203 -13.71 3.69 0.77
CA ILE A 203 -13.46 5.04 0.22
C ILE A 203 -14.43 5.44 -0.91
N SER A 204 -14.96 4.48 -1.68
CA SER A 204 -15.82 4.66 -2.86
C SER A 204 -17.12 5.39 -2.55
N MET A 205 -17.48 5.52 -1.27
CA MET A 205 -18.64 6.27 -0.85
C MET A 205 -18.32 7.74 -0.48
N ILE A 206 -17.03 8.11 -0.45
CA ILE A 206 -16.52 9.47 -0.18
C ILE A 206 -16.24 10.23 -1.48
N ILE A 207 -15.71 9.53 -2.49
CA ILE A 207 -15.34 10.11 -3.77
C ILE A 207 -16.37 9.67 -4.80
N LYS A 208 -17.28 10.57 -5.18
CA LYS A 208 -18.19 10.31 -6.30
C LYS A 208 -17.35 10.15 -7.56
N ARG A 209 -17.28 8.93 -8.08
CA ARG A 209 -16.77 8.69 -9.43
C ARG A 209 -17.74 9.38 -10.37
N VAL A 210 -17.27 10.38 -11.10
CA VAL A 210 -18.08 11.00 -12.16
C VAL A 210 -18.09 9.98 -13.29
N THR A 211 -19.24 9.30 -13.46
CA THR A 211 -19.53 8.45 -14.62
C THR A 211 -19.66 9.30 -15.87
#